data_AF-A0A8E2EX25-F1
#
_entry.id   AF-A0A8E2EX25-F1
#
_cell.length_a   1.000
_cell.length_b   1.000
_cell.length_c   1.000
_cell.angle_alpha   90.00
_cell.angle_beta   90.00
_cell.angle_gamma   90.00
#
_symmetry.space_group_name_H-M   'P 1'
#
loop_
_entity.id
_entity.type
_entity.pdbx_description
1 polymer ?
#
loop_
_entity_poly.entity_id
_entity_poly.type
_entity_poly.pdbx_seq_one_letter_code
_entity_poly.pdbx_strand_id
1 'polypeptide(L)'
;MGAEASKPDASIERKALIVRYGVGVDNGTHDIRHMLMNTFHFEEANIKMLYYDVEPTVEAQGKLYNGQEAPTAQRFRQEFTNLVADAMAGDIRLLYADAHGMPLPKCRTELAY
;
A
#
# COMPACT_ATOMS: atom_id res chain seq x y z
N MET A 1 -11.86 3.58 36.79
CA MET A 1 -10.44 3.34 36.48
C MET A 1 -10.34 3.17 34.98
N GLY A 2 -10.03 4.25 34.25
CA GLY A 2 -9.80 4.17 32.81
C GLY A 2 -8.39 3.65 32.57
N ALA A 3 -8.25 2.57 31.81
CA ALA A 3 -6.95 2.16 31.30
C ALA A 3 -6.45 3.28 30.38
N GLU A 4 -5.45 4.01 30.86
CA GLU A 4 -4.69 4.93 30.03
C GLU A 4 -4.04 4.09 28.93
N ALA A 5 -4.45 4.30 27.68
CA ALA A 5 -3.86 3.60 26.54
C ALA A 5 -2.35 3.87 26.58
N SER A 6 -1.55 2.83 26.81
CA SER A 6 -0.10 2.94 26.87
C SER A 6 0.39 3.59 25.59
N LYS A 7 1.11 4.71 25.72
CA LYS A 7 1.79 5.34 24.57
C LYS A 7 2.57 4.26 23.80
N PRO A 8 2.51 4.25 22.46
CA PRO A 8 3.27 3.29 21.67
C PRO A 8 4.75 3.41 22.03
N ASP A 9 5.42 2.27 22.19
CA ASP A 9 6.85 2.22 22.41
C ASP A 9 7.54 2.93 21.24
N ALA A 10 8.29 4.00 21.56
CA ALA A 10 8.95 4.86 20.59
C ALA A 10 10.04 4.10 19.80
N SER A 11 10.41 2.89 20.22
CA SER A 11 11.35 2.03 19.49
C SER A 11 10.70 1.22 18.37
N ILE A 12 9.36 1.09 18.32
CA ILE A 12 8.68 0.28 17.30
C ILE A 12 8.41 1.14 16.06
N GLU A 13 9.07 0.82 14.95
CA GLU A 13 8.83 1.51 13.70
C GLU A 13 7.61 0.93 12.97
N ARG A 14 6.71 1.81 12.54
CA ARG A 14 5.47 1.47 11.83
C ARG A 14 5.50 2.09 10.44
N LYS A 15 5.61 1.25 9.41
CA LYS A 15 5.60 1.70 8.00
C LYS A 15 4.51 0.99 7.22
N ALA A 16 3.83 1.72 6.35
CA ALA A 16 2.76 1.17 5.52
C ALA A 16 2.93 1.58 4.06
N LEU A 17 2.59 0.65 3.17
CA LEU A 17 2.41 0.89 1.76
C LEU A 17 0.96 0.55 1.39
N ILE A 18 0.24 1.53 0.85
CA ILE A 18 -1.13 1.40 0.36
C ILE A 18 -1.09 1.57 -1.16
N VAL A 19 -1.55 0.58 -1.90
CA VAL A 19 -1.55 0.61 -3.37
C VAL A 19 -2.93 0.31 -3.91
N ARG A 20 -3.38 1.12 -4.86
CA ARG A 20 -4.62 0.91 -5.61
C ARG A 20 -4.33 1.00 -7.10
N TYR A 21 -4.55 -0.10 -7.84
CA TYR A 21 -4.30 -0.15 -9.28
C TYR A 21 -5.47 0.33 -10.15
N GLY A 22 -6.62 0.60 -9.54
CA GLY A 22 -7.78 1.25 -10.19
C GLY A 22 -8.28 2.46 -9.39
N VAL A 23 -9.42 3.00 -9.79
CA VAL A 23 -10.11 4.14 -9.22
C VAL A 23 -11.52 3.67 -8.89
N GLY A 24 -11.64 3.06 -7.71
CA GLY A 24 -12.96 2.83 -7.16
C GLY A 24 -13.63 4.17 -6.84
N VAL A 25 -14.96 4.16 -6.88
CA VAL A 25 -15.80 5.30 -6.46
C VAL A 25 -15.85 5.45 -4.93
N ASP A 26 -15.13 4.59 -4.20
CA ASP A 26 -15.07 4.57 -2.75
C ASP A 26 -13.84 5.29 -2.20
N ASN A 27 -13.92 5.65 -0.91
CA ASN A 27 -12.84 6.26 -0.17
C ASN A 27 -11.94 5.24 0.53
N GLY A 28 -12.00 3.95 0.15
CA GLY A 28 -11.41 2.85 0.93
C GLY A 28 -9.91 3.04 1.20
N THR A 29 -9.15 3.49 0.21
CA THR A 29 -7.70 3.79 0.35
C THR A 29 -7.43 4.87 1.40
N HIS A 30 -8.29 5.89 1.48
CA HIS A 30 -8.17 6.99 2.44
C HIS A 30 -8.66 6.58 3.83
N ASP A 31 -9.71 5.76 3.90
CA ASP A 31 -10.22 5.22 5.16
C ASP A 31 -9.19 4.31 5.84
N ILE A 32 -8.49 3.47 5.07
CA ILE A 32 -7.37 2.67 5.58
C ILE A 32 -6.26 3.57 6.12
N ARG A 33 -5.85 4.61 5.38
CA ARG A 33 -4.85 5.57 5.87
C ARG A 33 -5.28 6.21 7.19
N HIS A 34 -6.54 6.67 7.25
CA HIS A 34 -7.11 7.28 8.45
C HIS A 34 -7.09 6.31 9.64
N MET A 35 -7.47 5.06 9.43
CA MET A 35 -7.44 4.00 10.44
C MET A 35 -6.00 3.73 10.92
N LEU A 36 -5.03 3.65 10.02
CA LEU A 36 -3.62 3.45 10.39
C LEU A 36 -3.09 4.57 11.28
N MET A 37 -3.42 5.82 10.97
CA MET A 37 -2.99 6.97 11.77
C MET A 37 -3.69 7.01 13.13
N ASN A 38 -5.02 6.89 13.14
CA ASN A 38 -5.82 7.21 14.33
C ASN A 38 -6.03 6.02 15.26
N THR A 39 -6.01 4.79 14.74
CA THR A 39 -6.19 3.56 15.54
C THR A 39 -4.88 2.85 15.81
N PHE A 40 -3.99 2.78 14.81
CA PHE A 40 -2.75 2.02 14.91
C PHE A 40 -1.50 2.89 15.12
N HIS A 41 -1.69 4.21 15.23
CA HIS A 41 -0.64 5.18 15.55
C HIS A 41 0.54 5.17 14.56
N PHE A 42 0.25 4.97 13.27
CA PHE A 42 1.23 5.20 12.21
C PHE A 42 1.43 6.70 12.00
N GLU A 43 2.68 7.12 11.87
CA GLU A 43 2.98 8.49 11.45
C GLU A 43 2.68 8.67 9.96
N GLU A 44 2.14 9.82 9.60
CA GLU A 44 1.77 10.14 8.21
C GLU A 44 2.95 10.00 7.24
N ALA A 45 4.15 10.41 7.66
CA ALA A 45 5.38 10.32 6.88
C ALA A 45 5.78 8.86 6.55
N ASN A 46 5.33 7.90 7.37
CA ASN A 46 5.64 6.48 7.22
C ASN A 46 4.54 5.72 6.46
N ILE A 47 3.52 6.41 5.96
CA ILE A 47 2.48 5.83 5.11
C ILE A 47 2.70 6.30 3.67
N LYS A 48 3.06 5.39 2.78
CA LYS A 48 3.17 5.62 1.35
C LYS A 48 1.90 5.17 0.64
N MET A 49 1.42 5.99 -0.30
CA MET A 49 0.20 5.73 -1.06
C MET A 49 0.48 5.84 -2.56
N LEU A 50 0.16 4.78 -3.30
CA LEU A 50 0.26 4.72 -4.75
C LEU A 50 -1.14 4.50 -5.34
N TYR A 51 -1.72 5.51 -6.00
CA TYR A 51 -3.06 5.40 -6.57
C TYR A 51 -3.31 6.50 -7.62
N TYR A 52 -4.25 6.24 -8.53
CA TYR A 52 -4.77 7.25 -9.45
C TYR A 52 -6.03 7.91 -8.87
N ASP A 53 -6.24 9.20 -9.15
CA ASP A 53 -7.53 9.86 -8.87
C ASP A 53 -8.55 9.61 -10.00
N VAL A 54 -8.06 9.32 -11.21
CA VAL A 54 -8.89 9.01 -12.40
C VAL A 54 -8.34 7.77 -13.08
N GLU A 55 -9.22 6.81 -13.37
CA GLU A 55 -8.85 5.53 -13.97
C GLU A 55 -8.13 5.74 -15.31
N PRO A 56 -6.97 5.10 -15.54
CA PRO A 56 -6.40 5.00 -16.87
C PRO A 56 -7.34 4.21 -17.79
N THR A 57 -7.69 4.80 -18.92
CA THR A 57 -8.44 4.13 -19.99
C THR A 57 -7.52 3.82 -21.17
N VAL A 58 -8.03 3.10 -22.18
CA VAL A 58 -7.28 2.87 -23.43
C VAL A 58 -6.93 4.18 -24.13
N GLU A 59 -7.74 5.22 -23.94
CA GLU A 59 -7.63 6.50 -24.65
C GLU A 59 -6.93 7.59 -23.81
N ALA A 60 -6.87 7.44 -22.48
CA ALA A 60 -6.35 8.46 -21.58
C ALA A 60 -5.56 7.86 -20.42
N GLN A 61 -4.42 8.49 -20.10
CA GLN A 61 -3.63 8.15 -18.92
C GLN A 61 -4.38 8.51 -17.63
N GLY A 62 -4.15 7.72 -16.58
CA GLY A 62 -4.67 8.02 -15.25
C GLY A 62 -4.09 9.33 -14.72
N LYS A 63 -4.87 10.04 -13.90
CA LYS A 63 -4.49 11.37 -13.38
C LYS A 63 -4.10 11.33 -11.91
N LEU A 64 -3.21 12.25 -11.55
CA LEU A 64 -2.73 12.49 -10.19
C LEU A 64 -2.92 13.98 -9.88
N TYR A 65 -3.67 14.32 -8.83
CA TYR A 65 -4.01 15.71 -8.50
C TYR A 65 -3.34 16.22 -7.22
N ASN A 66 -2.93 15.34 -6.31
CA ASN A 66 -2.57 15.69 -4.94
C ASN A 66 -1.11 15.32 -4.59
N GLY A 67 -0.23 15.32 -5.59
CA GLY A 67 1.20 14.99 -5.40
C GLY A 67 1.46 13.53 -5.03
N GLN A 68 0.44 12.67 -5.12
CA GLN A 68 0.61 11.23 -4.97
C GLN A 68 1.26 10.62 -6.21
N GLU A 69 1.69 9.36 -6.06
CA GLU A 69 2.45 8.67 -7.09
C GLU A 69 1.62 7.59 -7.78
N ALA A 70 1.92 7.35 -9.06
CA ALA A 70 1.24 6.32 -9.84
C ALA A 70 1.57 4.91 -9.32
N PRO A 71 0.58 3.98 -9.28
CA PRO A 71 0.76 2.58 -8.92
C PRO A 71 1.39 1.77 -10.07
N THR A 72 2.58 2.15 -10.55
CA THR A 72 3.28 1.35 -11.57
C THR A 72 3.97 0.14 -10.95
N ALA A 73 4.16 -0.94 -11.73
CA ALA A 73 4.90 -2.12 -11.23
C ALA A 73 6.34 -1.79 -10.80
N GLN A 74 6.98 -0.79 -11.42
CA GLN A 74 8.30 -0.33 -11.01
C GLN A 74 8.25 0.39 -9.66
N ARG A 75 7.33 1.34 -9.48
CA ARG A 75 7.19 2.07 -8.21
C ARG A 75 6.75 1.16 -7.08
N PHE A 76 5.81 0.25 -7.33
CA PHE A 76 5.43 -0.77 -6.35
C PHE A 76 6.64 -1.58 -5.88
N ARG A 77 7.46 -2.09 -6.79
CA ARG A 77 8.66 -2.86 -6.42
C ARG A 77 9.63 -2.03 -5.59
N GLN A 78 9.86 -0.77 -5.97
CA GLN A 78 10.72 0.15 -5.24
C GLN A 78 10.19 0.39 -3.82
N GLU A 79 8.93 0.82 -3.70
CA GLU A 79 8.34 1.15 -2.39
C GLU A 79 8.14 -0.09 -1.51
N PHE A 80 7.83 -1.24 -2.10
CA PHE A 80 7.78 -2.50 -1.36
C PHE A 80 9.17 -2.89 -0.82
N THR A 81 10.22 -2.69 -1.61
CA THR A 81 11.61 -2.90 -1.15
C THR A 81 11.94 -1.95 0.00
N ASN A 82 11.58 -0.67 -0.13
CA ASN A 82 11.78 0.34 0.91
C ASN A 82 10.98 0.03 2.19
N LEU A 83 9.76 -0.51 2.05
CA LEU A 83 8.91 -0.89 3.18
C LEU A 83 9.60 -1.95 4.06
N VAL A 84 10.22 -2.95 3.43
CA VAL A 84 10.86 -4.06 4.14
C VAL A 84 12.35 -3.80 4.44
N ALA A 85 12.95 -2.79 3.82
CA ALA A 85 14.31 -2.37 4.10
C ALA A 85 14.45 -2.01 5.58
N ASP A 86 15.57 -2.42 6.15
CA ASP A 86 16.00 -2.10 7.52
C ASP A 86 15.00 -2.49 8.63
N ALA A 87 14.02 -3.35 8.33
CA ALA A 87 13.05 -3.80 9.32
C ALA A 87 13.72 -4.65 10.41
N MET A 88 13.46 -4.28 11.66
CA MET A 88 13.98 -4.97 12.84
C MET A 88 12.91 -5.83 13.52
N ALA A 89 13.34 -6.73 14.41
CA ALA A 89 12.42 -7.51 15.21
C ALA A 89 11.56 -6.57 16.09
N GLY A 90 10.24 -6.73 16.00
CA GLY A 90 9.26 -5.90 16.71
C GLY A 90 8.65 -4.77 15.86
N ASP A 91 9.24 -4.46 14.71
CA ASP A 91 8.67 -3.50 13.77
C ASP A 91 7.37 -4.00 13.13
N ILE A 92 6.51 -3.04 12.75
CA ILE A 92 5.26 -3.32 12.05
C ILE A 92 5.35 -2.79 10.63
N ARG A 93 5.19 -3.70 9.65
CA ARG A 93 5.11 -3.39 8.23
C ARG A 93 3.77 -3.81 7.68
N LEU A 94 3.09 -2.92 6.98
CA LEU A 94 1.78 -3.20 6.40
C LEU A 94 1.77 -2.93 4.91
N LEU A 95 1.26 -3.90 4.14
CA LEU A 95 0.92 -3.73 2.74
C LEU A 95 -0.60 -3.87 2.58
N TYR A 96 -1.24 -2.84 2.04
CA TYR A 96 -2.60 -2.91 1.53
C TYR A 96 -2.55 -2.79 0.01
N ALA A 97 -3.16 -3.75 -0.69
CA ALA A 97 -3.22 -3.76 -2.15
C ALA A 97 -4.67 -3.99 -2.60
N ASP A 98 -5.26 -2.96 -3.21
CA ASP A 98 -6.53 -3.04 -3.92
C ASP A 98 -6.24 -3.15 -5.42
N ALA A 99 -6.43 -4.35 -5.96
CA ALA A 99 -6.10 -4.68 -7.33
C ALA A 99 -7.02 -5.76 -7.88
N HIS A 100 -7.34 -5.68 -9.17
CA HIS A 100 -7.90 -6.80 -9.90
C HIS A 100 -6.79 -7.83 -10.17
N GLY A 101 -6.80 -8.93 -9.42
CA GLY A 101 -5.91 -10.06 -9.69
C GLY A 101 -6.30 -10.78 -10.98
N MET A 102 -5.32 -11.08 -11.82
CA MET A 102 -5.49 -12.04 -12.91
C MET A 102 -4.68 -13.29 -12.62
N PRO A 103 -5.31 -14.47 -12.50
CA PRO A 103 -4.56 -15.72 -12.38
C PRO A 103 -3.73 -15.92 -13.65
N LEU A 104 -2.41 -16.05 -13.49
CA LEU A 104 -1.56 -16.41 -14.62
C LEU A 104 -1.88 -17.85 -15.04
N PRO A 105 -1.98 -18.13 -16.34
CA PRO A 105 -2.10 -19.51 -16.80
C PRO A 105 -0.91 -20.31 -16.28
N LYS A 106 -1.16 -21.50 -15.75
CA LYS A 106 -0.08 -22.42 -15.36
C LYS A 106 0.79 -22.62 -16.59
N CYS A 107 2.08 -22.34 -16.48
CA CYS A 107 3.04 -22.70 -17.50
C CYS A 107 2.95 -24.23 -17.67
N ARG A 108 2.36 -24.70 -18.77
CA ARG A 108 2.27 -26.12 -19.06
C ARG A 108 3.66 -26.55 -19.47
N THR A 109 4.43 -27.08 -18.53
CA THR A 109 5.68 -27.78 -18.81
C THR A 109 5.32 -29.12 -19.46
N GLU A 110 4.84 -29.10 -20.70
CA GLU A 110 4.82 -30.29 -21.57
C GLU A 110 6.02 -30.20 -22.50
N LEU A 111 7.19 -30.48 -21.94
CA LEU A 111 8.23 -31.16 -22.68
C LEU A 111 8.05 -32.65 -22.37
N ALA A 112 7.44 -33.37 -23.29
CA ALA A 112 7.58 -34.82 -23.37
C ALA A 112 8.10 -35.12 -24.77
N TYR A 113 9.30 -35.70 -24.76
CA TYR A 113 10.15 -36.25 -25.82
C TYR A 113 9.46 -36.67 -27.13
#